data_AF-A0A0A2LF31-F1
#
_entry.id   AF-A0A0A2LF31-F1
#
_cell.length_a   1.000
_cell.length_b   1.000
_cell.length_c   1.000
_cell.angle_alpha   90.00
_cell.angle_beta   90.00
_cell.angle_gamma   90.00
#
_symmetry.space_group_name_H-M   'P 1'
#
loop_
_entity.id
_entity.type
_entity.pdbx_description
1 polymer ?
#
loop_
_entity_poly.entity_id
_entity_poly.type
_entity_poly.pdbx_seq_one_letter_code
_entity_poly.pdbx_strand_id
1 'polypeptide(L)'
;MLADIRQLRHIQQARTGVSHTQKFPRNVTSIKGTVRQLQKAQPVHGWNQSLSPQSFSIPTNHLTPHRATYSTASTTSTDAVIHDVFEPTTGTWQYLIADPSTSTAVIIDPVLNYDPATQAVTTQAADSLLYLIKAKGYKIDKILETHAHADHLSAASYLQKRLAKNQNHTPPVCIGKRVEQVQKLFAERYGVPREEYKAVFDRLFDDDEIFTIGNLKGKAIHLPGHTPDHLGYMIGDNLFCGDSLFHVDIGTARCDFPGGDANDLFRSGRKLLSLPDHFKIWTGHDYPPDGRDPVPWVSVQDHKKLNKHLKDGISEEEFVTLRKERDAGLAAPKLLHQSLQVNIRAGHLPSPSKFGHRLLHLPLKLTGEAW
;
A
#
# COMPACT_ATOMS: atom_id res chain seq x y z
N MET A 1 -35.51 24.84 6.96
CA MET A 1 -35.45 23.69 7.89
C MET A 1 -33.98 23.49 8.20
N LEU A 2 -33.51 24.13 9.28
CA LEU A 2 -32.09 24.23 9.65
C LEU A 2 -31.72 23.01 10.49
N ALA A 3 -30.79 22.20 9.99
CA ALA A 3 -30.16 21.14 10.78
C ALA A 3 -29.02 21.73 11.63
N ASP A 4 -28.91 21.18 12.84
CA ASP A 4 -28.29 21.72 14.04
C ASP A 4 -26.75 21.73 14.01
N ILE A 5 -26.12 22.90 14.20
CA ILE A 5 -24.66 23.16 14.18
C ILE A 5 -24.02 22.92 15.57
N ARG A 6 -24.50 21.92 16.33
CA ARG A 6 -24.06 21.70 17.72
C ARG A 6 -23.08 20.55 17.96
N GLN A 7 -22.60 19.85 16.93
CA GLN A 7 -21.63 18.75 17.11
C GLN A 7 -20.13 19.11 16.97
N LEU A 8 -19.75 20.38 16.83
CA LEU A 8 -18.34 20.77 16.58
C LEU A 8 -17.61 21.42 17.78
N ARG A 9 -18.09 21.26 19.01
CA ARG A 9 -17.40 21.77 20.20
C ARG A 9 -17.25 20.70 21.26
N HIS A 10 -16.18 19.89 21.20
CA HIS A 10 -15.57 19.28 22.39
C HIS A 10 -14.16 18.74 22.05
N ILE A 11 -13.18 19.64 21.90
CA ILE A 11 -11.76 19.30 22.14
C ILE A 11 -11.08 20.56 22.69
N GLN A 12 -10.95 20.66 24.01
CA GLN A 12 -9.78 21.17 24.72
C GLN A 12 -10.07 21.31 26.22
N GLN A 13 -9.24 20.69 27.06
CA GLN A 13 -8.55 21.32 28.18
C GLN A 13 -7.63 20.30 28.87
N ALA A 14 -6.31 20.41 28.67
CA ALA A 14 -5.31 20.00 29.64
C ALA A 14 -4.00 20.77 29.38
N ARG A 15 -3.38 21.17 30.48
CA ARG A 15 -2.46 22.30 30.62
C ARG A 15 -1.01 21.98 30.24
N THR A 16 -0.35 23.08 29.90
CA THR A 16 1.09 23.37 29.80
C THR A 16 1.97 22.75 30.89
N GLY A 17 3.17 22.28 30.50
CA GLY A 17 4.28 22.11 31.43
C GLY A 17 5.51 21.38 30.86
N VAL A 18 6.62 22.12 30.77
CA VAL A 18 8.04 21.68 30.74
C VAL A 18 8.63 21.22 29.40
N SER A 19 9.55 22.04 28.88
CA SER A 19 10.45 21.72 27.78
C SER A 19 11.64 20.89 28.26
N HIS A 20 11.96 19.79 27.57
CA HIS A 20 13.26 19.16 27.63
C HIS A 20 13.87 19.10 26.23
N THR A 21 14.94 19.87 26.05
CA THR A 21 15.78 19.89 24.87
C THR A 21 16.76 18.72 24.95
N GLN A 22 16.58 17.69 24.12
CA GLN A 22 17.61 16.67 23.89
C GLN A 22 18.45 17.03 22.65
N LYS A 23 19.76 17.20 22.87
CA LYS A 23 20.78 17.40 21.85
C LYS A 23 21.12 16.05 21.20
N PHE A 24 21.09 15.98 19.86
CA PHE A 24 21.70 14.89 19.09
C PHE A 24 23.22 15.12 18.94
N PRO A 25 24.07 14.11 19.17
CA PRO A 25 25.44 14.15 18.67
C PRO A 25 25.51 13.57 17.26
N ARG A 26 26.09 14.36 16.35
CA ARG A 26 26.57 13.91 15.04
C ARG A 26 27.76 12.98 15.24
N ASN A 27 27.71 11.77 14.69
CA ASN A 27 28.92 11.02 14.35
C ASN A 27 28.75 10.39 12.98
N VAL A 28 29.50 10.94 12.02
CA VAL A 28 29.72 10.41 10.69
C VAL A 28 30.89 9.46 10.78
N THR A 29 30.71 8.19 10.39
CA THR A 29 31.84 7.29 10.13
C THR A 29 31.58 6.53 8.84
N SER A 30 32.43 6.83 7.86
CA SER A 30 32.49 6.23 6.53
C SER A 30 32.98 4.78 6.63
N ILE A 31 32.25 3.83 6.05
CA ILE A 31 32.76 2.48 5.81
C ILE A 31 32.77 2.24 4.30
N LYS A 32 33.98 2.21 3.74
CA LYS A 32 34.29 1.76 2.39
C LYS A 32 34.20 0.23 2.35
N GLY A 33 33.28 -0.31 1.56
CA GLY A 33 33.16 -1.74 1.27
C GLY A 33 34.11 -2.17 0.14
N THR A 34 35.02 -3.08 0.45
CA THR A 34 35.99 -3.71 -0.45
C THR A 34 35.32 -4.74 -1.36
N VAL A 35 35.47 -4.58 -2.67
CA VAL A 35 35.08 -5.55 -3.71
C VAL A 35 36.10 -6.69 -3.75
N ARG A 36 35.68 -7.93 -3.50
CA ARG A 36 36.47 -9.14 -3.78
C ARG A 36 36.16 -9.66 -5.19
N GLN A 37 37.18 -9.63 -6.05
CA GLN A 37 37.21 -10.33 -7.34
C GLN A 37 37.41 -11.84 -7.11
N LEU A 38 36.57 -12.65 -7.76
CA LEU A 38 36.76 -14.10 -7.89
C LEU A 38 37.57 -14.39 -9.16
N GLN A 39 38.71 -15.06 -9.00
CA GLN A 39 39.57 -15.55 -10.07
C GLN A 39 38.96 -16.79 -10.77
N LYS A 40 39.03 -16.81 -12.10
CA LYS A 40 38.71 -17.95 -12.96
C LYS A 40 39.92 -18.88 -13.05
N ALA A 41 39.69 -20.19 -12.89
CA ALA A 41 40.65 -21.25 -13.17
C ALA A 41 40.53 -21.75 -14.63
N GLN A 42 41.67 -22.14 -15.20
CA GLN A 42 41.85 -22.70 -16.56
C GLN A 42 41.51 -24.20 -16.65
N PRO A 43 41.32 -24.76 -17.87
CA PRO A 43 40.81 -26.11 -18.10
C PRO A 43 41.91 -27.17 -18.28
N VAL A 44 41.56 -28.44 -18.02
CA VAL A 44 42.43 -29.60 -18.28
C VAL A 44 41.82 -30.47 -19.38
N HIS A 45 42.62 -30.77 -20.40
CA HIS A 45 42.28 -31.64 -21.53
C HIS A 45 42.48 -33.14 -21.19
N GLY A 46 41.43 -33.93 -21.48
CA GLY A 46 41.42 -35.03 -22.45
C GLY A 46 42.33 -36.24 -22.26
N TRP A 47 41.74 -37.44 -22.18
CA TRP A 47 42.27 -38.67 -22.76
C TRP A 47 41.13 -39.55 -23.30
N ASN A 48 41.18 -39.81 -24.61
CA ASN A 48 40.41 -40.83 -25.32
C ASN A 48 41.10 -42.18 -25.16
N GLN A 49 40.33 -43.25 -24.92
CA GLN A 49 40.71 -44.60 -25.32
C GLN A 49 39.51 -45.35 -25.90
N SER A 50 39.71 -45.88 -27.11
CA SER A 50 38.78 -46.74 -27.83
C SER A 50 39.02 -48.19 -27.47
N LEU A 51 37.95 -48.94 -27.22
CA LEU A 51 37.96 -50.40 -27.30
C LEU A 51 36.76 -50.87 -28.12
N SER A 52 37.08 -51.61 -29.17
CA SER A 52 36.20 -52.29 -30.11
C SER A 52 35.44 -53.47 -29.45
N PRO A 53 34.17 -53.74 -29.82
CA PRO A 53 33.39 -54.81 -29.19
C PRO A 53 33.49 -56.15 -29.95
N GLN A 54 33.54 -57.24 -29.17
CA GLN A 54 33.34 -58.60 -29.63
C GLN A 54 31.86 -58.86 -29.96
N SER A 55 31.64 -59.62 -31.02
CA SER A 55 30.36 -60.05 -31.55
C SER A 55 29.76 -61.23 -30.78
N PHE A 56 28.50 -61.10 -30.33
CA PHE A 56 27.59 -62.22 -30.07
C PHE A 56 26.18 -61.83 -30.54
N SER A 57 25.46 -62.81 -31.11
CA SER A 57 24.26 -62.62 -31.91
C SER A 57 23.00 -63.22 -31.27
N ILE A 58 21.88 -62.47 -31.42
CA ILE A 58 20.44 -62.87 -31.46
C ILE A 58 19.75 -63.10 -30.09
N PRO A 59 18.45 -62.72 -29.85
CA PRO A 59 17.37 -62.47 -30.82
C PRO A 59 16.62 -61.12 -30.74
N THR A 60 16.03 -60.79 -31.88
CA THR A 60 15.04 -59.72 -32.11
C THR A 60 13.76 -59.93 -31.29
N ASN A 61 13.56 -59.05 -30.30
CA ASN A 61 12.24 -58.76 -29.77
C ASN A 61 11.84 -57.35 -30.19
N HIS A 62 10.65 -57.24 -30.80
CA HIS A 62 10.01 -55.98 -31.12
C HIS A 62 9.86 -55.11 -29.86
N LEU A 63 10.69 -54.08 -29.76
CA LEU A 63 10.52 -52.99 -28.82
C LEU A 63 10.09 -51.75 -29.61
N THR A 64 8.81 -51.42 -29.50
CA THR A 64 8.29 -50.10 -29.85
C THR A 64 9.14 -49.02 -29.15
N PRO A 65 9.63 -47.99 -29.87
CA PRO A 65 10.32 -46.90 -29.21
C PRO A 65 9.26 -46.07 -28.49
N HIS A 66 9.08 -46.31 -27.19
CA HIS A 66 8.46 -45.32 -26.32
C HIS A 66 9.39 -44.10 -26.29
N ARG A 67 9.07 -43.13 -27.14
CA ARG A 67 9.60 -41.78 -27.07
C ARG A 67 9.26 -41.25 -25.67
N ALA A 68 10.25 -41.22 -24.78
CA ALA A 68 10.11 -40.54 -23.51
C ALA A 68 9.87 -39.05 -23.80
N THR A 69 8.61 -38.63 -23.74
CA THR A 69 8.23 -37.24 -23.74
C THR A 69 8.56 -36.68 -22.36
N TYR A 70 9.76 -36.12 -22.22
CA TYR A 70 10.06 -35.27 -21.09
C TYR A 70 9.24 -33.99 -21.26
N SER A 71 8.10 -33.94 -20.56
CA SER A 71 7.33 -32.71 -20.42
C SER A 71 8.13 -31.76 -19.54
N THR A 72 8.74 -30.73 -20.14
CA THR A 72 9.20 -29.55 -19.41
C THR A 72 8.00 -28.64 -19.13
N ALA A 73 6.95 -29.18 -18.53
CA ALA A 73 5.87 -28.36 -18.00
C ALA A 73 6.48 -27.51 -16.88
N SER A 74 6.85 -26.28 -17.23
CA SER A 74 7.11 -25.25 -16.24
C SER A 74 5.82 -25.10 -15.44
N THR A 75 5.82 -25.63 -14.22
CA THR A 75 4.80 -25.31 -13.21
C THR A 75 5.00 -23.85 -12.84
N THR A 76 4.51 -22.95 -13.69
CA THR A 76 4.35 -21.55 -13.32
C THR A 76 3.45 -21.52 -12.10
N SER A 77 3.97 -21.04 -10.97
CA SER A 77 3.22 -20.84 -9.75
C SER A 77 1.90 -20.12 -10.06
N THR A 78 0.79 -20.57 -9.50
CA THR A 78 -0.50 -19.87 -9.57
C THR A 78 -0.59 -18.74 -8.55
N ASP A 79 0.37 -18.66 -7.62
CA ASP A 79 0.34 -17.68 -6.55
C ASP A 79 0.89 -16.33 -7.04
N ALA A 80 0.27 -15.26 -6.55
CA ALA A 80 0.68 -13.91 -6.87
C ALA A 80 2.12 -13.63 -6.41
N VAL A 81 2.91 -12.97 -7.26
CA VAL A 81 4.22 -12.43 -6.87
C VAL A 81 3.99 -11.05 -6.28
N ILE A 82 4.37 -10.86 -5.02
CA ILE A 82 4.18 -9.61 -4.28
C ILE A 82 5.53 -8.93 -4.09
N HIS A 83 5.62 -7.65 -4.42
CA HIS A 83 6.74 -6.79 -4.07
C HIS A 83 6.23 -5.70 -3.15
N ASP A 84 6.86 -5.55 -2.00
CA ASP A 84 6.62 -4.52 -1.00
C ASP A 84 7.75 -3.47 -1.03
N VAL A 85 7.37 -2.19 -1.09
CA VAL A 85 8.31 -1.07 -1.18
C VAL A 85 7.97 -0.05 -0.10
N PHE A 86 8.81 0.02 0.93
CA PHE A 86 8.63 0.93 2.06
C PHE A 86 9.09 2.36 1.71
N GLU A 87 8.22 3.35 1.92
CA GLU A 87 8.57 4.78 1.87
C GLU A 87 8.79 5.27 3.32
N PRO A 88 10.04 5.55 3.72
CA PRO A 88 10.37 5.79 5.14
C PRO A 88 9.96 7.17 5.65
N THR A 89 9.62 8.12 4.79
CA THR A 89 9.24 9.48 5.20
C THR A 89 7.84 9.50 5.80
N THR A 90 6.92 8.75 5.20
CA THR A 90 5.51 8.63 5.63
C THR A 90 5.23 7.31 6.35
N GLY A 91 6.15 6.35 6.26
CA GLY A 91 6.00 5.00 6.81
C GLY A 91 5.05 4.13 5.98
N THR A 92 4.82 4.50 4.72
CA THR A 92 3.83 3.88 3.83
C THR A 92 4.43 2.68 3.12
N TRP A 93 3.65 1.60 3.03
CA TRP A 93 3.93 0.50 2.13
C TRP A 93 3.24 0.69 0.79
N GLN A 94 4.03 0.58 -0.28
CA GLN A 94 3.53 0.52 -1.65
C GLN A 94 3.66 -0.93 -2.12
N TYR A 95 2.64 -1.45 -2.79
CA TYR A 95 2.67 -2.84 -3.25
C TYR A 95 2.55 -2.97 -4.77
N LEU A 96 3.29 -3.93 -5.33
CA LEU A 96 3.16 -4.39 -6.71
C LEU A 96 2.83 -5.88 -6.71
N ILE A 97 1.64 -6.23 -7.21
CA ILE A 97 1.12 -7.60 -7.19
C ILE A 97 1.00 -8.07 -8.61
N ALA A 98 1.79 -9.09 -8.98
CA ALA A 98 1.90 -9.59 -10.33
C ALA A 98 1.39 -11.04 -10.44
N ASP A 99 0.64 -11.30 -11.50
CA ASP A 99 0.38 -12.63 -12.00
C ASP A 99 1.64 -13.15 -12.73
N PRO A 100 2.34 -14.16 -12.20
CA PRO A 100 3.55 -14.68 -12.82
C PRO A 100 3.28 -15.33 -14.19
N SER A 101 2.04 -15.77 -14.46
CA SER A 101 1.69 -16.45 -15.72
C SER A 101 1.50 -15.49 -16.90
N THR A 102 1.09 -14.24 -16.62
CA THR A 102 0.79 -13.24 -17.66
C THR A 102 1.69 -12.00 -17.58
N SER A 103 2.48 -11.85 -16.51
CA SER A 103 3.20 -10.61 -16.17
C SER A 103 2.29 -9.38 -16.02
N THR A 104 0.97 -9.59 -15.90
CA THR A 104 0.04 -8.52 -15.57
C THR A 104 0.11 -8.23 -14.08
N ALA A 105 0.15 -6.95 -13.71
CA ALA A 105 0.29 -6.53 -12.33
C ALA A 105 -0.61 -5.35 -11.97
N VAL A 106 -0.80 -5.14 -10.67
CA VAL A 106 -1.44 -3.94 -10.11
C VAL A 106 -0.53 -3.27 -9.10
N ILE A 107 -0.69 -1.96 -8.97
CA ILE A 107 -0.03 -1.14 -7.94
C ILE A 107 -1.07 -0.84 -6.85
N ILE A 108 -0.69 -0.86 -5.58
CA ILE A 108 -1.54 -0.45 -4.45
C ILE A 108 -0.83 0.66 -3.66
N ASP A 109 -1.57 1.74 -3.37
CA ASP A 109 -1.20 2.88 -2.52
C ASP A 109 0.16 3.53 -2.89
N PRO A 110 0.38 3.94 -4.15
CA PRO A 110 1.67 4.51 -4.58
C PRO A 110 1.91 5.92 -4.02
N VAL A 111 3.15 6.21 -3.61
CA VAL A 111 3.52 7.47 -2.97
C VAL A 111 4.17 8.46 -3.94
N LEU A 112 3.71 9.71 -3.89
CA LEU A 112 4.34 10.90 -4.46
C LEU A 112 5.03 11.66 -3.33
N ASN A 113 6.35 11.81 -3.43
CA ASN A 113 7.12 12.47 -2.38
C ASN A 113 6.75 13.96 -2.31
N TYR A 114 6.57 14.46 -1.08
CA TYR A 114 6.26 15.86 -0.82
C TYR A 114 7.02 16.35 0.41
N ASP A 115 7.76 17.44 0.27
CA ASP A 115 8.42 18.11 1.39
C ASP A 115 7.56 19.27 1.87
N PRO A 116 6.97 19.22 3.08
CA PRO A 116 6.12 20.30 3.59
C PRO A 116 6.89 21.59 3.90
N ALA A 117 8.21 21.54 4.09
CA ALA A 117 9.03 22.71 4.39
C ALA A 117 9.32 23.54 3.13
N THR A 118 9.62 22.87 2.01
CA THR A 118 9.93 23.52 0.72
C THR A 118 8.76 23.51 -0.27
N GLN A 119 7.69 22.78 0.05
CA GLN A 119 6.56 22.49 -0.83
C GLN A 119 6.97 21.78 -2.13
N ALA A 120 8.14 21.15 -2.16
CA ALA A 120 8.64 20.42 -3.31
C ALA A 120 7.87 19.10 -3.49
N VAL A 121 7.42 18.85 -4.72
CA VAL A 121 6.87 17.57 -5.16
C VAL A 121 7.95 16.86 -5.96
N THR A 122 8.29 15.63 -5.58
CA THR A 122 9.30 14.83 -6.27
C THR A 122 8.81 13.39 -6.47
N THR A 123 9.46 12.65 -7.38
CA THR A 123 8.92 11.40 -7.91
C THR A 123 9.74 10.17 -7.54
N GLN A 124 10.66 10.24 -6.57
CA GLN A 124 11.62 9.16 -6.29
C GLN A 124 10.93 7.85 -5.92
N ALA A 125 9.93 7.88 -5.04
CA ALA A 125 9.14 6.71 -4.64
C ALA A 125 8.41 6.10 -5.85
N ALA A 126 7.66 6.91 -6.59
CA ALA A 126 6.97 6.46 -7.80
C ALA A 126 7.91 5.94 -8.90
N ASP A 127 9.06 6.58 -9.10
CA ASP A 127 10.06 6.17 -10.09
C ASP A 127 10.75 4.85 -9.70
N SER A 128 10.85 4.54 -8.39
CA SER A 128 11.32 3.24 -7.92
C SER A 128 10.37 2.10 -8.33
N LEU A 129 9.05 2.34 -8.27
CA LEU A 129 8.05 1.40 -8.78
C LEU A 129 8.18 1.24 -10.30
N LEU A 130 8.32 2.33 -11.06
CA LEU A 130 8.53 2.26 -12.52
C LEU A 130 9.79 1.48 -12.89
N TYR A 131 10.88 1.65 -12.14
CA TYR A 131 12.10 0.88 -12.32
C TYR A 131 11.85 -0.62 -12.09
N LEU A 132 11.20 -0.98 -10.98
CA LEU A 132 10.87 -2.36 -10.66
C LEU A 132 9.97 -3.00 -11.73
N ILE A 133 8.92 -2.30 -12.15
CA ILE A 133 7.99 -2.72 -13.21
C ILE A 133 8.75 -3.03 -14.51
N LYS A 134 9.64 -2.12 -14.93
CA LYS A 134 10.47 -2.32 -16.12
C LYS A 134 11.44 -3.48 -15.96
N ALA A 135 12.11 -3.59 -14.81
CA ALA A 135 13.08 -4.64 -14.53
C ALA A 135 12.46 -6.04 -14.52
N LYS A 136 11.20 -6.15 -14.10
CA LYS A 136 10.44 -7.41 -14.06
C LYS A 136 9.63 -7.68 -15.33
N GLY A 137 9.53 -6.71 -16.24
CA GLY A 137 8.75 -6.85 -17.47
C GLY A 137 7.24 -6.87 -17.25
N TYR A 138 6.75 -6.25 -16.18
CA TYR A 138 5.33 -6.25 -15.87
C TYR A 138 4.54 -5.24 -16.72
N LYS A 139 3.29 -5.61 -17.02
CA LYS A 139 2.27 -4.71 -17.58
C LYS A 139 1.29 -4.33 -16.48
N ILE A 140 1.21 -3.05 -16.15
CA ILE A 140 0.28 -2.58 -15.12
C ILE A 140 -1.12 -2.51 -15.69
N ASP A 141 -2.04 -3.23 -15.07
CA ASP A 141 -3.45 -3.27 -15.46
C ASP A 141 -4.29 -2.27 -14.70
N LYS A 142 -4.02 -2.06 -13.40
CA LYS A 142 -4.74 -1.10 -12.53
C LYS A 142 -3.79 -0.46 -11.52
N ILE A 143 -4.14 0.75 -11.09
CA ILE A 143 -3.56 1.42 -9.92
C ILE A 143 -4.67 1.54 -8.88
N LEU A 144 -4.47 0.96 -7.71
CA LEU A 144 -5.49 0.81 -6.68
C LEU A 144 -5.15 1.70 -5.48
N GLU A 145 -6.15 2.37 -4.96
CA GLU A 145 -6.08 3.08 -3.67
C GLU A 145 -6.97 2.34 -2.66
N THR A 146 -6.46 2.07 -1.47
CA THR A 146 -7.26 1.51 -0.37
C THR A 146 -8.24 2.55 0.16
N HIS A 147 -7.82 3.81 0.25
CA HIS A 147 -8.65 4.92 0.70
C HIS A 147 -8.04 6.27 0.29
N ALA A 148 -8.75 7.38 0.50
CA ALA A 148 -8.17 8.71 0.36
C ALA A 148 -7.19 9.02 1.51
N HIS A 149 -5.90 8.75 1.28
CA HIS A 149 -4.84 8.88 2.29
C HIS A 149 -4.69 10.29 2.86
N ALA A 150 -4.32 10.38 4.15
CA ALA A 150 -4.16 11.64 4.89
C ALA A 150 -2.71 11.93 5.28
N ASP A 151 -1.78 11.03 4.99
CA ASP A 151 -0.41 11.06 5.48
C ASP A 151 0.62 11.20 4.33
N HIS A 152 0.24 10.87 3.10
CA HIS A 152 1.06 11.00 1.89
C HIS A 152 0.23 11.44 0.68
N LEU A 153 0.88 12.00 -0.35
CA LEU A 153 0.25 12.28 -1.63
C LEU A 153 0.30 11.01 -2.49
N SER A 154 -0.81 10.65 -3.14
CA SER A 154 -0.85 9.55 -4.10
C SER A 154 -0.09 9.91 -5.38
N ALA A 155 0.73 8.97 -5.86
CA ALA A 155 1.38 9.03 -7.16
C ALA A 155 0.54 8.44 -8.30
N ALA A 156 -0.71 8.07 -8.08
CA ALA A 156 -1.53 7.37 -9.06
C ALA A 156 -1.61 8.10 -10.41
N SER A 157 -1.92 9.41 -10.41
CA SER A 157 -1.98 10.20 -11.64
C SER A 157 -0.62 10.30 -12.37
N TYR A 158 0.48 10.41 -11.61
CA TYR A 158 1.83 10.45 -12.18
C TYR A 158 2.17 9.11 -12.83
N LEU A 159 1.98 8.01 -12.10
CA LEU A 159 2.25 6.66 -12.59
C LEU A 159 1.38 6.32 -13.81
N GLN A 160 0.08 6.61 -13.77
CA GLN A 160 -0.82 6.41 -14.92
C GLN A 160 -0.29 7.11 -16.17
N LYS A 161 0.08 8.39 -16.06
CA LYS A 161 0.62 9.17 -17.19
C LYS A 161 1.95 8.62 -17.71
N ARG A 162 2.82 8.12 -16.83
CA ARG A 162 4.11 7.52 -17.21
C ARG A 162 3.91 6.16 -17.87
N LEU A 163 3.04 5.32 -17.32
CA LEU A 163 2.71 3.99 -17.84
C LEU A 163 2.00 4.08 -19.18
N ALA A 164 1.03 4.99 -19.36
CA ALA A 164 0.36 5.21 -20.64
C ALA A 164 1.31 5.54 -21.81
N LYS A 165 2.50 6.05 -21.52
CA LYS A 165 3.56 6.30 -22.53
C LYS A 165 4.44 5.08 -22.81
N ASN A 166 4.50 4.13 -21.88
CA ASN A 166 5.44 3.02 -21.88
C ASN A 166 4.77 1.66 -22.16
N GLN A 167 3.44 1.58 -22.13
CA GLN A 167 2.65 0.40 -22.46
C GLN A 167 1.43 0.79 -23.30
N ASN A 168 0.92 -0.13 -24.13
CA ASN A 168 -0.26 0.08 -25.00
C ASN A 168 -1.59 0.03 -24.23
N HIS A 169 -1.60 0.50 -22.99
CA HIS A 169 -2.73 0.47 -22.07
C HIS A 169 -2.55 1.56 -21.02
N THR A 170 -3.55 2.40 -20.83
CA THR A 170 -3.58 3.33 -19.69
C THR A 170 -4.25 2.60 -18.53
N PRO A 171 -3.52 2.27 -17.44
CA PRO A 171 -4.13 1.60 -16.31
C PRO A 171 -5.12 2.55 -15.61
N PRO A 172 -6.39 2.15 -15.40
CA PRO A 172 -7.32 2.94 -14.60
C PRO A 172 -6.82 3.12 -13.16
N VAL A 173 -7.04 4.30 -12.59
CA VAL A 173 -6.96 4.55 -11.15
C VAL A 173 -8.29 4.17 -10.51
N CYS A 174 -8.23 3.27 -9.54
CA CYS A 174 -9.40 2.66 -8.91
C CYS A 174 -9.42 2.92 -7.40
N ILE A 175 -10.62 3.14 -6.86
CA ILE A 175 -10.88 3.31 -5.42
C ILE A 175 -12.31 2.85 -5.10
N GLY A 176 -12.69 2.75 -3.82
CA GLY A 176 -14.06 2.42 -3.43
C GLY A 176 -15.07 3.50 -3.79
N LYS A 177 -16.29 3.12 -4.19
CA LYS A 177 -17.36 4.05 -4.57
C LYS A 177 -17.72 5.10 -3.51
N ARG A 178 -17.46 4.81 -2.24
CA ARG A 178 -17.67 5.73 -1.11
C ARG A 178 -16.63 6.86 -1.06
N VAL A 179 -15.64 6.90 -1.96
CA VAL A 179 -14.77 8.06 -2.08
C VAL A 179 -15.58 9.34 -2.35
N GLU A 180 -16.73 9.26 -3.02
CA GLU A 180 -17.53 10.44 -3.39
C GLU A 180 -17.95 11.30 -2.19
N GLN A 181 -18.29 10.67 -1.05
CA GLN A 181 -18.61 11.41 0.18
C GLN A 181 -17.37 12.07 0.80
N VAL A 182 -16.21 11.41 0.71
CA VAL A 182 -14.92 11.93 1.18
C VAL A 182 -14.49 13.11 0.31
N GLN A 183 -14.63 12.99 -1.01
CA GLN A 183 -14.38 14.07 -1.95
C GLN A 183 -15.27 15.27 -1.67
N LYS A 184 -16.58 15.08 -1.49
CA LYS A 184 -17.51 16.18 -1.19
C LYS A 184 -17.11 16.93 0.08
N LEU A 185 -16.82 16.20 1.16
CA LEU A 185 -16.47 16.77 2.45
C LEU A 185 -15.18 17.59 2.39
N PHE A 186 -14.12 17.02 1.81
CA PHE A 186 -12.83 17.70 1.79
C PHE A 186 -12.74 18.75 0.68
N ALA A 187 -13.51 18.62 -0.39
CA ALA A 187 -13.63 19.68 -1.37
C ALA A 187 -14.26 20.94 -0.78
N GLU A 188 -15.31 20.80 0.05
CA GLU A 188 -15.89 21.93 0.79
C GLU A 188 -14.85 22.55 1.74
N ARG A 189 -14.14 21.71 2.51
CA ARG A 189 -13.14 22.16 3.49
C ARG A 189 -11.99 22.95 2.88
N TYR A 190 -11.50 22.54 1.70
CA TYR A 190 -10.31 23.11 1.07
C TYR A 190 -10.65 24.02 -0.12
N GLY A 191 -11.93 24.23 -0.42
CA GLY A 191 -12.36 25.02 -1.58
C GLY A 191 -11.90 24.41 -2.90
N VAL A 192 -11.96 23.07 -3.03
CA VAL A 192 -11.61 22.38 -4.28
C VAL A 192 -12.80 22.47 -5.25
N PRO A 193 -12.60 23.03 -6.45
CA PRO A 193 -13.67 23.12 -7.44
C PRO A 193 -14.19 21.74 -7.85
N ARG A 194 -15.50 21.66 -8.15
CA ARG A 194 -16.18 20.38 -8.40
C ARG A 194 -15.57 19.62 -9.57
N GLU A 195 -15.18 20.33 -10.60
CA GLU A 195 -14.53 19.82 -11.81
C GLU A 195 -13.15 19.19 -11.55
N GLU A 196 -12.50 19.51 -10.43
CA GLU A 196 -11.18 18.95 -10.12
C GLU A 196 -11.24 17.62 -9.36
N TYR A 197 -12.38 17.25 -8.79
CA TYR A 197 -12.51 15.99 -8.04
C TYR A 197 -13.63 15.08 -8.56
N LYS A 198 -14.67 15.61 -9.21
CA LYS A 198 -15.78 14.77 -9.66
C LYS A 198 -15.33 13.86 -10.81
N ALA A 199 -15.58 12.55 -10.68
CA ALA A 199 -15.32 11.55 -11.71
C ALA A 199 -13.86 11.52 -12.21
N VAL A 200 -12.90 11.81 -11.31
CA VAL A 200 -11.44 11.77 -11.59
C VAL A 200 -10.83 10.38 -11.40
N PHE A 201 -11.50 9.49 -10.67
CA PHE A 201 -11.15 8.09 -10.61
C PHE A 201 -11.78 7.36 -11.81
N ASP A 202 -11.00 6.57 -12.53
CA ASP A 202 -11.46 5.88 -13.73
C ASP A 202 -12.44 4.74 -13.42
N ARG A 203 -12.33 4.14 -12.23
CA ARG A 203 -13.22 3.07 -11.77
C ARG A 203 -13.50 3.21 -10.27
N LEU A 204 -14.77 3.06 -9.91
CA LEU A 204 -15.22 2.94 -8.53
C LEU A 204 -15.62 1.50 -8.27
N PHE A 205 -15.05 0.89 -7.23
CA PHE A 205 -15.41 -0.47 -6.81
C PHE A 205 -16.66 -0.48 -5.92
N ASP A 206 -17.56 -1.40 -6.21
CA ASP A 206 -18.61 -1.85 -5.29
C ASP A 206 -18.04 -2.72 -4.16
N ASP A 207 -18.84 -2.89 -3.10
CA ASP A 207 -18.47 -3.76 -1.99
C ASP A 207 -18.42 -5.20 -2.46
N ASP A 208 -17.35 -5.90 -2.08
CA ASP A 208 -17.12 -7.30 -2.40
C ASP A 208 -17.00 -7.59 -3.92
N GLU A 209 -16.78 -6.55 -4.74
CA GLU A 209 -16.62 -6.67 -6.19
C GLU A 209 -15.38 -7.49 -6.55
N ILE A 210 -15.54 -8.41 -7.50
CA ILE A 210 -14.46 -9.24 -8.02
C ILE A 210 -13.85 -8.58 -9.26
N PHE A 211 -12.52 -8.54 -9.31
CA PHE A 211 -11.75 -8.09 -10.45
C PHE A 211 -10.64 -9.08 -10.79
N THR A 212 -9.98 -8.86 -11.93
CA THR A 212 -8.89 -9.71 -12.40
C THR A 212 -7.55 -8.98 -12.44
N ILE A 213 -6.47 -9.74 -12.34
CA ILE A 213 -5.09 -9.32 -12.56
C ILE A 213 -4.46 -10.43 -13.41
N GLY A 214 -4.49 -10.30 -14.74
CA GLY A 214 -4.21 -11.44 -15.61
C GLY A 214 -5.18 -12.59 -15.33
N ASN A 215 -4.65 -13.74 -14.92
CA ASN A 215 -5.41 -14.92 -14.51
C ASN A 215 -5.76 -14.95 -13.01
N LEU A 216 -5.19 -14.06 -12.20
CA LEU A 216 -5.53 -13.95 -10.78
C LEU A 216 -6.89 -13.27 -10.60
N LYS A 217 -7.59 -13.65 -9.52
CA LYS A 217 -8.79 -12.96 -9.05
C LYS A 217 -8.47 -12.12 -7.82
N GLY A 218 -8.91 -10.88 -7.84
CA GLY A 218 -8.92 -9.98 -6.70
C GLY A 218 -10.35 -9.71 -6.23
N LYS A 219 -10.53 -9.36 -4.96
CA LYS A 219 -11.80 -8.93 -4.37
C LYS A 219 -11.60 -7.63 -3.61
N ALA A 220 -12.40 -6.61 -3.92
CA ALA A 220 -12.46 -5.34 -3.20
C ALA A 220 -13.38 -5.50 -1.99
N ILE A 221 -12.83 -5.49 -0.77
CA ILE A 221 -13.56 -5.73 0.48
C ILE A 221 -13.75 -4.39 1.19
N HIS A 222 -14.99 -3.99 1.46
CA HIS A 222 -15.25 -2.78 2.26
C HIS A 222 -14.84 -3.00 3.71
N LEU A 223 -14.00 -2.09 4.22
CA LEU A 223 -13.38 -2.12 5.55
C LEU A 223 -13.47 -0.73 6.23
N PRO A 224 -14.68 -0.18 6.42
CA PRO A 224 -14.83 1.14 7.02
C PRO A 224 -14.30 1.18 8.45
N GLY A 225 -14.00 2.40 8.90
CA GLY A 225 -13.68 2.68 10.30
C GLY A 225 -12.55 3.67 10.45
N HIS A 226 -11.46 3.50 9.70
CA HIS A 226 -10.44 4.53 9.56
C HIS A 226 -10.96 5.72 8.75
N THR A 227 -11.48 5.42 7.56
CA THR A 227 -12.26 6.31 6.72
C THR A 227 -13.47 5.53 6.20
N PRO A 228 -14.55 6.22 5.78
CA PRO A 228 -15.75 5.52 5.32
C PRO A 228 -15.61 4.93 3.89
N ASP A 229 -14.64 5.39 3.11
CA ASP A 229 -14.32 4.91 1.76
C ASP A 229 -13.35 3.72 1.72
N HIS A 230 -12.85 3.31 2.88
CA HIS A 230 -11.77 2.34 3.00
C HIS A 230 -12.13 0.96 2.43
N LEU A 231 -11.25 0.48 1.53
CA LEU A 231 -11.24 -0.86 0.98
C LEU A 231 -9.97 -1.62 1.37
N GLY A 232 -10.10 -2.94 1.50
CA GLY A 232 -9.00 -3.87 1.36
C GLY A 232 -9.08 -4.65 0.03
N TYR A 233 -7.96 -5.16 -0.45
CA TYR A 233 -7.88 -5.99 -1.65
C TYR A 233 -7.42 -7.39 -1.30
N MET A 234 -8.26 -8.40 -1.52
CA MET A 234 -7.92 -9.82 -1.30
C MET A 234 -7.53 -10.49 -2.61
N ILE A 235 -6.32 -11.03 -2.70
CA ILE A 235 -5.75 -11.68 -3.89
C ILE A 235 -5.10 -13.00 -3.43
N GLY A 236 -5.78 -14.11 -3.70
CA GLY A 236 -5.44 -15.40 -3.08
C GLY A 236 -5.49 -15.29 -1.56
N ASP A 237 -4.48 -15.83 -0.87
CA ASP A 237 -4.38 -15.82 0.59
C ASP A 237 -3.73 -14.54 1.16
N ASN A 238 -3.69 -13.47 0.35
CA ASN A 238 -3.10 -12.18 0.71
C ASN A 238 -4.17 -11.10 0.72
N LEU A 239 -4.31 -10.40 1.84
CA LEU A 239 -5.21 -9.29 2.02
C LEU A 239 -4.44 -8.01 2.27
N PHE A 240 -4.51 -7.06 1.36
CA PHE A 240 -3.98 -5.71 1.51
C PHE A 240 -5.04 -4.85 2.19
N CYS A 241 -4.86 -4.54 3.48
CA CYS A 241 -5.90 -3.96 4.32
C CYS A 241 -5.74 -2.44 4.55
N GLY A 242 -4.80 -1.78 3.87
CA GLY A 242 -4.50 -0.35 4.06
C GLY A 242 -4.42 0.01 5.55
N ASP A 243 -5.05 1.12 5.91
CA ASP A 243 -5.15 1.55 7.31
C ASP A 243 -6.32 0.91 8.07
N SER A 244 -6.32 -0.41 8.17
CA SER A 244 -7.20 -1.16 9.09
C SER A 244 -6.41 -1.72 10.27
N LEU A 245 -5.58 -2.73 9.99
CA LEU A 245 -4.70 -3.38 10.97
C LEU A 245 -3.25 -3.06 10.61
N PHE A 246 -2.47 -2.71 11.63
CA PHE A 246 -1.03 -2.51 11.52
C PHE A 246 -0.29 -3.71 12.11
N HIS A 247 1.05 -3.71 12.07
CA HIS A 247 1.83 -4.72 12.75
C HIS A 247 1.37 -4.91 14.22
N VAL A 248 1.45 -6.15 14.74
CA VAL A 248 0.78 -6.56 15.99
C VAL A 248 1.19 -5.76 17.22
N ASP A 249 2.39 -5.20 17.23
CA ASP A 249 2.89 -4.31 18.30
C ASP A 249 2.28 -2.90 18.26
N ILE A 250 1.83 -2.44 17.09
CA ILE A 250 1.16 -1.15 16.87
C ILE A 250 -0.35 -1.29 17.05
N GLY A 251 -0.94 -2.38 16.54
CA GLY A 251 -2.36 -2.69 16.68
C GLY A 251 -3.22 -2.24 15.49
N THR A 252 -3.90 -1.10 15.61
CA THR A 252 -4.91 -0.63 14.65
C THR A 252 -4.79 0.85 14.32
N ALA A 253 -5.33 1.24 13.17
CA ALA A 253 -5.41 2.63 12.73
C ALA A 253 -6.27 3.50 13.67
N ARG A 254 -6.16 4.82 13.50
CA ARG A 254 -6.99 5.84 14.16
C ARG A 254 -8.38 5.93 13.52
N CYS A 255 -9.38 6.45 14.23
CA CYS A 255 -10.76 6.59 13.76
C CYS A 255 -11.32 8.02 13.86
N ASP A 256 -10.49 9.01 14.18
CA ASP A 256 -10.91 10.39 14.41
C ASP A 256 -10.89 11.28 13.16
N PHE A 257 -10.63 10.70 11.99
CA PHE A 257 -10.88 11.41 10.73
C PHE A 257 -12.39 11.64 10.55
N PRO A 258 -12.80 12.70 9.84
CA PRO A 258 -14.21 12.91 9.55
C PRO A 258 -14.86 11.69 8.87
N GLY A 259 -15.86 11.11 9.54
CA GLY A 259 -16.54 9.89 9.10
C GLY A 259 -15.87 8.57 9.50
N GLY A 260 -14.73 8.62 10.21
CA GLY A 260 -14.17 7.46 10.89
C GLY A 260 -15.02 7.06 12.10
N ASP A 261 -15.03 5.76 12.40
CA ASP A 261 -15.79 5.18 13.51
C ASP A 261 -15.09 3.93 14.06
N ALA A 262 -14.91 3.89 15.38
CA ALA A 262 -14.22 2.80 16.06
C ALA A 262 -15.03 1.50 16.10
N ASN A 263 -16.37 1.56 16.08
CA ASN A 263 -17.21 0.35 16.01
C ASN A 263 -17.07 -0.29 14.62
N ASP A 264 -17.10 0.54 13.57
CA ASP A 264 -16.86 0.07 12.21
C ASP A 264 -15.45 -0.51 12.05
N LEU A 265 -14.42 0.15 12.60
CA LEU A 265 -13.06 -0.40 12.56
C LEU A 265 -12.96 -1.73 13.30
N PHE A 266 -13.64 -1.88 14.45
CA PHE A 266 -13.70 -3.14 15.17
C PHE A 266 -14.32 -4.24 14.30
N ARG A 267 -15.47 -3.97 13.67
CA ARG A 267 -16.18 -4.93 12.81
C ARG A 267 -15.36 -5.29 11.57
N SER A 268 -14.74 -4.30 10.94
CA SER A 268 -13.80 -4.51 9.82
C SER A 268 -12.63 -5.37 10.25
N GLY A 269 -12.00 -5.07 11.39
CA GLY A 269 -10.94 -5.88 11.95
C GLY A 269 -11.39 -7.31 12.26
N ARG A 270 -12.57 -7.52 12.86
CA ARG A 270 -13.13 -8.87 13.11
C ARG A 270 -13.45 -9.62 11.82
N LYS A 271 -13.90 -8.93 10.77
CA LYS A 271 -14.03 -9.49 9.42
C LYS A 271 -12.68 -9.99 8.91
N LEU A 272 -11.60 -9.21 9.06
CA LEU A 272 -10.25 -9.66 8.67
C LEU A 272 -9.77 -10.87 9.48
N LEU A 273 -9.99 -10.85 10.79
CA LEU A 273 -9.58 -11.95 11.67
C LEU A 273 -10.46 -13.21 11.52
N SER A 274 -11.60 -13.13 10.83
CA SER A 274 -12.39 -14.32 10.49
C SER A 274 -11.83 -15.14 9.33
N LEU A 275 -10.84 -14.61 8.61
CA LEU A 275 -10.15 -15.32 7.53
C LEU A 275 -9.34 -16.53 8.08
N PRO A 276 -8.93 -17.47 7.20
CA PRO A 276 -8.10 -18.60 7.62
C PRO A 276 -6.78 -18.14 8.24
N ASP A 277 -6.32 -18.86 9.25
CA ASP A 277 -5.15 -18.51 10.07
C ASP A 277 -3.85 -18.26 9.28
N HIS A 278 -3.67 -18.95 8.15
CA HIS A 278 -2.48 -18.84 7.30
C HIS A 278 -2.50 -17.62 6.36
N PHE A 279 -3.63 -16.92 6.23
CA PHE A 279 -3.74 -15.75 5.38
C PHE A 279 -2.85 -14.64 5.90
N LYS A 280 -2.29 -13.86 4.98
CA LYS A 280 -1.42 -12.72 5.27
C LYS A 280 -2.20 -11.42 5.18
N ILE A 281 -2.12 -10.60 6.22
CA ILE A 281 -2.68 -9.25 6.24
C ILE A 281 -1.53 -8.27 6.01
N TRP A 282 -1.55 -7.62 4.85
CA TRP A 282 -0.58 -6.63 4.40
C TRP A 282 -1.08 -5.23 4.76
N THR A 283 -0.26 -4.46 5.46
CA THR A 283 -0.65 -3.19 6.10
C THR A 283 -0.36 -1.97 5.23
N GLY A 284 -1.18 -0.91 5.29
CA GLY A 284 -0.86 0.36 4.63
C GLY A 284 0.40 1.03 5.17
N HIS A 285 0.69 0.84 6.46
CA HIS A 285 1.79 1.51 7.15
C HIS A 285 2.51 0.61 8.15
N ASP A 286 3.77 0.96 8.43
CA ASP A 286 4.48 0.47 9.59
C ASP A 286 5.30 1.59 10.25
N TYR A 287 5.35 1.56 11.57
CA TYR A 287 6.02 2.55 12.42
C TYR A 287 6.88 1.79 13.44
N PRO A 288 7.96 1.13 12.98
CA PRO A 288 8.73 0.24 13.83
C PRO A 288 9.35 0.99 15.02
N PRO A 289 9.34 0.38 16.22
CA PRO A 289 10.18 0.86 17.31
C PRO A 289 11.67 0.65 16.98
N ASP A 290 12.55 1.30 17.72
CA ASP A 290 13.99 1.14 17.58
C ASP A 290 14.40 -0.35 17.62
N GLY A 291 15.13 -0.79 16.59
CA GLY A 291 15.66 -2.14 16.49
C GLY A 291 14.78 -3.17 15.76
N ARG A 292 13.62 -2.78 15.23
CA ARG A 292 12.81 -3.60 14.32
C ARG A 292 12.85 -3.01 12.90
N ASP A 293 13.10 -3.84 11.90
CA ASP A 293 12.90 -3.42 10.50
C ASP A 293 11.40 -3.30 10.17
N PRO A 294 11.01 -2.45 9.21
CA PRO A 294 9.63 -2.40 8.73
C PRO A 294 9.15 -3.79 8.28
N VAL A 295 7.95 -4.18 8.70
CA VAL A 295 7.32 -5.46 8.36
C VAL A 295 6.04 -5.21 7.56
N PRO A 296 5.94 -5.72 6.32
CA PRO A 296 4.83 -5.42 5.42
C PRO A 296 3.55 -6.22 5.70
N TRP A 297 3.63 -7.33 6.43
CA TRP A 297 2.47 -8.18 6.71
C TRP A 297 2.61 -9.00 7.99
N VAL A 298 1.47 -9.41 8.54
CA VAL A 298 1.39 -10.38 9.66
C VAL A 298 0.29 -11.41 9.35
N SER A 299 0.42 -12.65 9.85
CA SER A 299 -0.59 -13.68 9.64
C SER A 299 -1.87 -13.38 10.43
N VAL A 300 -3.02 -13.87 9.94
CA VAL A 300 -4.28 -13.80 10.69
C VAL A 300 -4.13 -14.43 12.07
N GLN A 301 -3.47 -15.59 12.15
CA GLN A 301 -3.20 -16.26 13.41
C GLN A 301 -2.43 -15.38 14.41
N ASP A 302 -1.38 -14.72 13.95
CA ASP A 302 -0.56 -13.87 14.82
C ASP A 302 -1.31 -12.61 15.25
N HIS A 303 -2.18 -12.04 14.40
CA HIS A 303 -3.06 -10.97 14.85
C HIS A 303 -4.03 -11.41 15.93
N LYS A 304 -4.68 -12.58 15.79
CA LYS A 304 -5.55 -13.15 16.82
C LYS A 304 -4.84 -13.34 18.15
N LYS A 305 -3.56 -13.70 18.13
CA LYS A 305 -2.77 -13.94 19.36
C LYS A 305 -2.16 -12.67 19.95
N LEU A 306 -1.64 -11.80 19.10
CA LEU A 306 -0.66 -10.77 19.49
C LEU A 306 -1.09 -9.33 19.19
N ASN A 307 -2.14 -9.09 18.39
CA ASN A 307 -2.53 -7.71 18.07
C ASN A 307 -2.88 -6.95 19.35
N LYS A 308 -2.13 -5.87 19.60
CA LYS A 308 -2.21 -5.07 20.83
C LYS A 308 -3.60 -4.53 21.13
N HIS A 309 -4.41 -4.28 20.11
CA HIS A 309 -5.76 -3.71 20.27
C HIS A 309 -6.88 -4.71 19.97
N LEU A 310 -6.63 -5.71 19.11
CA LEU A 310 -7.70 -6.54 18.52
C LEU A 310 -7.44 -8.05 18.60
N LYS A 311 -6.53 -8.52 19.45
CA LYS A 311 -6.40 -9.95 19.72
C LYS A 311 -7.72 -10.59 20.18
N ASP A 312 -7.78 -11.90 20.14
CA ASP A 312 -8.93 -12.66 20.61
C ASP A 312 -9.19 -12.38 22.11
N GLY A 313 -10.47 -12.30 22.45
CA GLY A 313 -10.94 -11.97 23.79
C GLY A 313 -11.23 -10.48 24.02
N ILE A 314 -10.81 -9.56 23.14
CA ILE A 314 -11.16 -8.14 23.24
C ILE A 314 -12.59 -7.87 22.75
N SER A 315 -13.44 -7.32 23.60
CA SER A 315 -14.82 -6.93 23.25
C SER A 315 -14.89 -5.67 22.37
N GLU A 316 -16.03 -5.41 21.74
CA GLU A 316 -16.25 -4.18 20.95
C GLU A 316 -16.15 -2.94 21.84
N GLU A 317 -16.72 -3.00 23.05
CA GLU A 317 -16.71 -1.91 24.04
C GLU A 317 -15.30 -1.59 24.53
N GLU A 318 -14.51 -2.63 24.84
CA GLU A 318 -13.11 -2.48 25.24
C GLU A 318 -12.28 -1.83 24.13
N PHE A 319 -12.44 -2.31 22.88
CA PHE A 319 -11.76 -1.75 21.73
C PHE A 319 -12.15 -0.30 21.48
N VAL A 320 -13.45 0.01 21.47
CA VAL A 320 -13.96 1.36 21.18
C VAL A 320 -13.49 2.34 22.24
N THR A 321 -13.48 1.94 23.52
CA THR A 321 -12.96 2.76 24.63
C THR A 321 -11.48 3.05 24.41
N LEU A 322 -10.66 2.01 24.22
CA LEU A 322 -9.24 2.13 23.94
C LEU A 322 -8.96 3.04 22.74
N ARG A 323 -9.71 2.86 21.65
CA ARG A 323 -9.48 3.59 20.40
C ARG A 323 -9.79 5.07 20.54
N LYS A 324 -10.91 5.40 21.19
CA LYS A 324 -11.32 6.80 21.45
C LYS A 324 -10.34 7.52 22.37
N GLU A 325 -9.89 6.86 23.44
CA GLU A 325 -8.89 7.42 24.36
C GLU A 325 -7.57 7.69 23.65
N ARG A 326 -7.11 6.73 22.83
CA ARG A 326 -5.87 6.87 22.06
C ARG A 326 -5.99 7.99 21.02
N ASP A 327 -7.09 8.05 20.28
CA ASP A 327 -7.31 9.07 19.25
C ASP A 327 -7.34 10.49 19.81
N ALA A 328 -7.94 10.68 20.99
CA ALA A 328 -7.95 11.98 21.68
C ALA A 328 -6.53 12.50 22.03
N GLY A 329 -5.56 11.60 22.15
CA GLY A 329 -4.16 11.92 22.41
C GLY A 329 -3.29 12.09 21.16
N LEU A 330 -3.80 11.82 19.95
CA LEU A 330 -3.01 11.87 18.73
C LEU A 330 -2.97 13.27 18.12
N ALA A 331 -1.78 13.69 17.67
CA ALA A 331 -1.66 14.83 16.79
C ALA A 331 -2.26 14.53 15.39
N ALA A 332 -2.63 15.58 14.66
CA ALA A 332 -2.98 15.45 13.25
C ALA A 332 -1.76 14.95 12.43
N PRO A 333 -1.97 14.16 11.36
CA PRO A 333 -0.89 13.79 10.45
C PRO A 333 -0.19 15.02 9.88
N LYS A 334 1.13 14.92 9.67
CA LYS A 334 1.96 16.04 9.20
C LYS A 334 1.54 16.58 7.84
N LEU A 335 1.08 15.70 6.95
CA LEU A 335 0.66 16.04 5.58
C LEU A 335 -0.86 16.08 5.38
N LEU A 336 -1.65 16.07 6.48
CA LEU A 336 -3.12 15.96 6.44
C LEU A 336 -3.78 16.82 5.37
N HIS A 337 -3.41 18.09 5.33
CA HIS A 337 -4.07 19.03 4.44
C HIS A 337 -3.62 18.90 2.99
N GLN A 338 -2.34 18.60 2.76
CA GLN A 338 -1.75 18.47 1.44
C GLN A 338 -2.20 17.17 0.77
N SER A 339 -2.11 16.06 1.51
CA SER A 339 -2.53 14.73 1.07
C SER A 339 -3.99 14.71 0.65
N LEU A 340 -4.90 15.14 1.53
CA LEU A 340 -6.34 15.08 1.22
C LEU A 340 -6.73 15.91 0.01
N GLN A 341 -6.10 17.06 -0.22
CA GLN A 341 -6.37 17.86 -1.41
C GLN A 341 -5.95 17.15 -2.68
N VAL A 342 -4.80 16.49 -2.69
CA VAL A 342 -4.30 15.79 -3.88
C VAL A 342 -5.03 14.46 -4.08
N ASN A 343 -5.34 13.75 -3.00
CA ASN A 343 -5.86 12.39 -3.06
C ASN A 343 -7.34 12.35 -3.42
N ILE A 344 -8.14 13.37 -3.03
CA ILE A 344 -9.51 13.49 -3.55
C ILE A 344 -9.56 13.80 -5.05
N ARG A 345 -8.43 14.20 -5.65
CA ARG A 345 -8.24 14.42 -7.08
C ARG A 345 -7.57 13.21 -7.75
N ALA A 346 -7.66 12.00 -7.20
CA ALA A 346 -6.98 10.80 -7.71
C ALA A 346 -5.45 10.97 -7.93
N GLY A 347 -4.80 11.76 -7.07
CA GLY A 347 -3.37 12.07 -7.18
C GLY A 347 -3.05 13.19 -8.17
N HIS A 348 -4.03 13.85 -8.79
CA HIS A 348 -3.79 15.03 -9.60
C HIS A 348 -3.44 16.24 -8.71
N LEU A 349 -2.37 16.95 -9.07
CA LEU A 349 -2.07 18.25 -8.46
C LEU A 349 -3.13 19.29 -8.87
N PRO A 350 -3.44 20.28 -8.01
CA PRO A 350 -4.36 21.37 -8.34
C PRO A 350 -4.05 22.03 -9.67
N SER A 351 -5.06 22.47 -10.41
CA SER A 351 -4.85 23.17 -11.67
C SER A 351 -3.97 24.40 -11.48
N PRO A 352 -3.13 24.77 -12.47
CA PRO A 352 -2.41 26.04 -12.40
C PRO A 352 -3.38 27.22 -12.33
N SER A 353 -3.12 28.15 -11.42
CA SER A 353 -3.75 29.47 -11.41
C SER A 353 -3.44 30.24 -12.71
N LYS A 354 -4.12 31.36 -12.93
CA LYS A 354 -3.84 32.28 -14.05
C LYS A 354 -2.38 32.80 -14.10
N PHE A 355 -1.63 32.63 -13.01
CA PHE A 355 -0.22 33.02 -12.89
C PHE A 355 0.74 31.83 -13.00
N GLY A 356 0.25 30.63 -13.32
CA GLY A 356 1.07 29.43 -13.52
C GLY A 356 1.42 28.65 -12.24
N HIS A 357 1.09 29.16 -11.06
CA HIS A 357 1.30 28.46 -9.79
C HIS A 357 0.19 27.45 -9.49
N ARG A 358 0.54 26.29 -8.94
CA ARG A 358 -0.42 25.36 -8.33
C ARG A 358 -0.46 25.63 -6.83
N LEU A 359 -1.65 25.77 -6.26
CA LEU A 359 -1.83 26.19 -4.88
C LEU A 359 -2.61 25.14 -4.08
N LEU A 360 -2.15 24.90 -2.85
CA LEU A 360 -2.88 24.15 -1.84
C LEU A 360 -3.47 25.14 -0.83
N HIS A 361 -4.69 24.87 -0.37
CA HIS A 361 -5.40 25.74 0.56
C HIS A 361 -5.39 25.13 1.97
N LEU A 362 -5.09 25.95 2.97
CA LEU A 362 -5.03 25.52 4.37
C LEU A 362 -6.06 26.30 5.18
N PRO A 363 -7.01 25.63 5.85
CA PRO A 363 -7.94 26.32 6.72
C PRO A 363 -7.21 26.82 7.97
N LEU A 364 -7.35 28.12 8.26
CA LEU A 364 -6.78 28.71 9.46
C LEU A 364 -7.62 28.33 10.69
N LYS A 365 -6.94 28.01 11.80
CA LYS A 365 -7.58 27.86 13.11
C LYS A 365 -7.34 29.13 13.91
N LEU A 366 -8.37 29.93 14.10
CA LEU A 366 -8.31 31.12 14.95
C LEU A 366 -8.53 30.69 16.41
N THR A 367 -7.57 30.97 17.28
CA THR A 367 -7.67 30.71 18.73
C THR A 367 -7.71 32.04 19.48
N GLY A 368 -8.73 32.24 20.30
CA GLY A 368 -8.80 33.35 21.28
C GLY A 368 -9.57 34.59 20.81
N GLU A 369 -9.21 35.18 19.66
CA GLU A 369 -9.83 36.41 19.17
C GLU A 369 -10.45 36.22 17.77
N ALA A 370 -11.64 36.78 17.57
CA ALA A 370 -12.30 36.83 16.28
C ALA A 370 -11.67 37.96 15.46
N TRP A 371 -10.88 37.58 14.46
CA TRP A 371 -10.28 38.49 13.49
C TRP A 371 -11.28 38.89 12.40
#